data_AF-A0A2N0Q7U5-F1
#
_entry.id   AF-A0A2N0Q7U5-F1
#
_cell.length_a   1.000
_cell.length_b   1.000
_cell.length_c   1.000
_cell.angle_alpha   90.00
_cell.angle_beta   90.00
_cell.angle_gamma   90.00
#
_symmetry.space_group_name_H-M   'P 1'
#
loop_
_entity.id
_entity.type
_entity.pdbx_description
1 polymer ?
#
loop_
_entity_poly.entity_id
_entity_poly.type
_entity_poly.pdbx_seq_one_letter_code
_entity_poly.pdbx_strand_id
1 'polypeptide(L)'
;MDIALDFTDEYIFDDLYARFFPLVQANSLSGTNGTQILHVSYLSRDNIYRQFISLFIITMFFAYFFYFFFSTLSYIFVFDKELMKHPKFLKNQIAKEIKLSAFGFPITSIVTVPWFLGEVRGYSALYDDINQYGLLYAVFSIFGFLFFTDMCIYWIHRWLHHPLIYKHLHKAHHRWIIPTPFSSHAFHPLDGYLQSVPYHIFVYLFPLH
;
A
#
# COMPACT_ATOMS: atom_id res chain seq x y z
N MET A 1 -9.41 -3.98 -0.64
CA MET A 1 -8.60 -4.27 0.58
C MET A 1 -9.34 -5.19 1.55
N ASP A 2 -10.67 -5.27 1.44
CA ASP A 2 -11.57 -6.05 2.30
C ASP A 2 -11.18 -7.52 2.41
N ILE A 3 -11.05 -8.20 1.26
CA ILE A 3 -10.69 -9.63 1.22
C ILE A 3 -9.37 -9.89 1.98
N ALA A 4 -8.37 -9.03 1.79
CA ALA A 4 -7.08 -9.18 2.46
C ALA A 4 -7.22 -8.96 3.98
N LEU A 5 -7.97 -7.93 4.39
CA LEU A 5 -8.22 -7.64 5.79
C LEU A 5 -9.00 -8.79 6.46
N ASP A 6 -10.10 -9.24 5.87
CA ASP A 6 -10.93 -10.33 6.40
C ASP A 6 -10.15 -11.63 6.53
N PHE A 7 -9.39 -11.99 5.49
CA PHE A 7 -8.53 -13.18 5.52
C PHE A 7 -7.46 -13.07 6.62
N THR A 8 -6.80 -11.92 6.73
CA THR A 8 -5.79 -11.73 7.78
C THR A 8 -6.40 -11.67 9.18
N ASP A 9 -7.61 -11.13 9.32
CA ASP A 9 -8.36 -11.13 10.57
C ASP A 9 -8.70 -12.55 11.03
N GLU A 10 -9.19 -13.39 10.11
CA GLU A 10 -9.54 -14.79 10.40
C GLU A 10 -8.33 -15.63 10.81
N TYR A 11 -7.21 -15.52 10.08
CA TYR A 11 -6.07 -16.44 10.27
C TYR A 11 -4.95 -15.91 11.15
N ILE A 12 -4.90 -14.60 11.43
CA ILE A 12 -3.74 -13.97 12.09
C ILE A 12 -4.18 -12.96 13.15
N PHE A 13 -4.94 -11.93 12.77
CA PHE A 13 -5.12 -10.78 13.65
C PHE A 13 -6.10 -11.03 14.79
N ASP A 14 -7.15 -11.84 14.64
CA ASP A 14 -8.02 -12.18 15.79
C ASP A 14 -7.22 -12.77 16.95
N ASP A 15 -6.33 -13.72 16.67
CA ASP A 15 -5.44 -14.33 17.65
C ASP A 15 -4.46 -13.31 18.26
N LEU A 16 -3.82 -12.49 17.41
CA LEU A 16 -2.87 -11.48 17.89
C LEU A 16 -3.55 -10.43 18.76
N TYR A 17 -4.67 -9.86 18.33
CA TYR A 17 -5.42 -8.88 19.10
C TYR A 17 -6.00 -9.47 20.38
N ALA A 18 -6.42 -10.74 20.39
CA ALA A 18 -6.88 -11.40 21.61
C ALA A 18 -5.72 -11.63 22.61
N ARG A 19 -4.48 -11.85 22.13
CA ARG A 19 -3.31 -12.00 23.01
C ARG A 19 -2.87 -10.67 23.65
N PHE A 20 -2.87 -9.59 22.88
CA PHE A 20 -2.40 -8.29 23.36
C PHE A 20 -3.49 -7.44 24.03
N PHE A 21 -4.76 -7.63 23.64
CA PHE A 21 -5.91 -6.91 24.16
C PHE A 21 -7.03 -7.90 24.54
N PRO A 22 -6.80 -8.81 25.50
CA PRO A 22 -7.76 -9.84 25.85
C PRO A 22 -9.02 -9.22 26.48
N LEU A 23 -10.19 -9.68 26.03
CA LEU A 23 -11.45 -9.46 26.71
C LEU A 23 -11.72 -10.67 27.62
N VAL A 24 -11.64 -10.46 28.93
CA VAL A 24 -12.01 -11.51 29.89
C VAL A 24 -13.52 -11.53 30.03
N GLN A 25 -14.17 -12.47 29.34
CA GLN A 25 -15.60 -12.73 29.50
C GLN A 25 -15.79 -14.08 30.21
N ALA A 26 -16.20 -14.04 31.48
CA ALA A 26 -16.58 -15.24 32.20
C ALA A 26 -18.01 -15.63 31.80
N ASN A 27 -18.15 -16.57 30.87
CA ASN A 27 -19.45 -17.20 30.63
C ASN A 27 -19.66 -18.29 31.69
N SER A 28 -20.53 -18.03 32.66
CA SER A 28 -21.12 -19.08 33.48
C SER A 28 -22.15 -19.84 32.62
N LEU A 29 -21.68 -20.86 31.90
CA LEU A 29 -22.59 -21.82 31.29
C LEU A 29 -23.36 -22.52 32.41
N SER A 30 -24.66 -22.22 32.50
CA SER A 30 -25.57 -22.92 33.39
C SER A 30 -25.71 -24.36 32.87
N GLY A 31 -24.94 -25.28 33.45
CA GLY A 31 -25.01 -26.71 33.16
C GLY A 31 -23.87 -27.25 32.31
N THR A 32 -22.65 -27.26 32.84
CA THR A 32 -21.61 -28.32 32.73
C THR A 32 -20.28 -27.77 33.27
N ASN A 33 -19.52 -28.60 34.00
CA ASN A 33 -18.28 -28.23 34.68
C ASN A 33 -17.13 -27.91 33.70
N GLY A 34 -17.16 -26.72 33.10
CA GLY A 34 -16.05 -26.19 32.31
C GLY A 34 -16.25 -24.71 32.02
N THR A 35 -15.42 -23.85 32.63
CA THR A 35 -15.25 -22.47 32.18
C THR A 35 -14.56 -22.49 30.82
N GLN A 36 -15.30 -22.29 29.73
CA GLN A 36 -14.66 -21.96 28.45
C GLN A 36 -14.22 -20.49 28.50
N ILE A 37 -12.90 -20.29 28.54
CA ILE A 37 -12.31 -18.97 28.35
C ILE A 37 -12.35 -18.71 26.84
N LEU A 38 -13.30 -17.88 26.40
CA LEU A 38 -13.31 -17.36 25.04
C LEU A 38 -12.14 -16.39 24.90
N HIS A 39 -11.18 -16.74 24.03
CA HIS A 39 -10.00 -15.92 23.78
C HIS A 39 -10.32 -14.87 22.70
N VAL A 40 -11.08 -13.85 23.09
CA VAL A 40 -11.57 -12.80 22.19
C VAL A 40 -10.89 -11.48 22.53
N SER A 41 -10.64 -10.63 21.53
CA SER A 41 -10.09 -9.29 21.78
C SER A 41 -11.16 -8.31 22.25
N TYR A 42 -10.78 -7.36 23.11
CA TYR A 42 -11.58 -6.16 23.40
C TYR A 42 -11.76 -5.27 22.15
N LEU A 43 -10.84 -5.36 21.18
CA LEU A 43 -10.92 -4.64 19.91
C LEU A 43 -11.61 -5.53 18.86
N SER A 44 -12.91 -5.30 18.67
CA SER A 44 -13.71 -5.94 17.62
C SER A 44 -13.20 -5.58 16.22
N ARG A 45 -13.51 -6.43 15.22
CA ARG A 45 -13.05 -6.26 13.82
C ARG A 45 -13.48 -4.93 13.18
N ASP A 46 -14.60 -4.35 13.62
CA ASP A 46 -15.14 -3.06 13.17
C ASP A 46 -14.50 -1.84 13.87
N ASN A 47 -13.66 -2.07 14.90
CA ASN A 47 -12.96 -1.02 15.60
C ASN A 47 -11.97 -0.30 14.67
N ILE A 48 -12.12 1.03 14.55
CA ILE A 48 -11.33 1.84 13.61
C ILE A 48 -9.82 1.79 13.86
N TYR A 49 -9.39 1.71 15.13
CA TYR A 49 -7.96 1.65 15.46
C TYR A 49 -7.38 0.28 15.10
N ARG A 50 -8.14 -0.80 15.35
CA ARG A 50 -7.77 -2.14 14.90
C ARG A 50 -7.63 -2.17 13.38
N GLN A 51 -8.66 -1.74 12.64
CA GLN A 51 -8.65 -1.71 11.18
C GLN A 51 -7.46 -0.90 10.64
N PHE A 52 -7.21 0.30 11.19
CA PHE A 52 -6.07 1.13 10.78
C PHE A 52 -4.73 0.41 10.97
N ILE A 53 -4.51 -0.20 12.15
CA ILE A 53 -3.25 -0.89 12.45
C ILE A 53 -3.11 -2.16 11.59
N SER A 54 -4.16 -2.96 11.44
CA SER A 54 -4.17 -4.13 10.56
C SER A 54 -3.85 -3.75 9.12
N LEU A 55 -4.55 -2.77 8.56
CA LEU A 55 -4.31 -2.27 7.20
C LEU A 55 -2.90 -1.72 7.03
N PHE A 56 -2.37 -1.01 8.02
CA PHE A 56 -0.99 -0.55 8.01
C PHE A 56 0.02 -1.70 7.96
N ILE A 57 -0.17 -2.75 8.78
CA ILE A 57 0.70 -3.94 8.78
C ILE A 57 0.61 -4.69 7.45
N ILE A 58 -0.59 -4.91 6.93
CA ILE A 58 -0.83 -5.56 5.62
C ILE A 58 -0.13 -4.76 4.51
N THR A 59 -0.38 -3.45 4.46
CA THR A 59 0.18 -2.55 3.43
C THR A 59 1.71 -2.57 3.47
N MET A 60 2.28 -2.49 4.67
CA MET A 60 3.73 -2.56 4.86
C MET A 60 4.32 -3.89 4.42
N PHE A 61 3.68 -5.00 4.79
CA PHE A 61 4.10 -6.33 4.36
C PHE A 61 4.13 -6.44 2.83
N PHE A 62 3.04 -6.07 2.15
CA PHE A 62 2.97 -6.14 0.69
C PHE A 62 3.92 -5.16 0.00
N ALA A 63 4.10 -3.95 0.54
CA ALA A 63 5.06 -2.98 0.01
C ALA A 63 6.48 -3.56 0.00
N TYR A 64 6.94 -4.11 1.12
CA TYR A 64 8.27 -4.76 1.17
C TYR A 64 8.32 -6.03 0.32
N PHE A 65 7.30 -6.89 0.39
CA PHE A 65 7.26 -8.14 -0.36
C PHE A 65 7.36 -7.88 -1.86
N PHE A 66 6.47 -7.07 -2.43
CA PHE A 66 6.48 -6.79 -3.86
C PHE A 66 7.73 -6.05 -4.29
N TYR A 67 8.19 -5.07 -3.49
CA TYR A 67 9.43 -4.36 -3.79
C TYR A 67 10.61 -5.31 -3.89
N PHE A 68 10.86 -6.14 -2.88
CA PHE A 68 12.00 -7.05 -2.90
C PHE A 68 11.82 -8.18 -3.91
N PHE A 69 10.61 -8.74 -4.04
CA PHE A 69 10.33 -9.82 -4.98
C PHE A 69 10.55 -9.38 -6.43
N PHE A 70 9.85 -8.34 -6.89
CA PHE A 70 9.95 -7.89 -8.28
C PHE A 70 11.27 -7.21 -8.59
N SER A 71 11.84 -6.41 -7.68
CA SER A 71 13.16 -5.81 -7.91
C SER A 71 14.24 -6.88 -8.00
N THR A 72 14.17 -7.94 -7.20
CA THR A 72 15.13 -9.05 -7.27
C THR A 72 14.98 -9.86 -8.54
N LEU A 73 13.74 -10.21 -8.94
CA LEU A 73 13.51 -10.92 -10.20
C LEU A 73 14.00 -10.09 -11.39
N SER A 74 13.66 -8.80 -11.44
CA SER A 74 14.15 -7.89 -12.48
C SER A 74 15.67 -7.78 -12.45
N TYR A 75 16.29 -7.69 -11.27
CA TYR A 75 17.75 -7.64 -11.14
C TYR A 75 18.45 -8.90 -11.64
N ILE A 76 17.88 -10.08 -11.39
CA ILE A 76 18.46 -11.36 -11.82
C ILE A 76 18.27 -11.55 -13.31
N PHE A 77 17.03 -11.43 -13.80
CA PHE A 77 16.63 -11.91 -15.13
C PHE A 77 16.62 -10.83 -16.22
N VAL A 78 16.44 -9.55 -15.87
CA VAL A 78 16.22 -8.47 -16.85
C VAL A 78 17.36 -7.45 -16.85
N PHE A 79 17.90 -7.11 -15.68
CA PHE A 79 18.87 -6.03 -15.54
C PHE A 79 20.25 -6.41 -16.08
N ASP A 80 20.73 -5.59 -17.03
CA ASP A 80 22.10 -5.66 -17.54
C ASP A 80 23.10 -5.11 -16.51
N LYS A 81 23.94 -6.01 -15.99
CA LYS A 81 24.91 -5.71 -14.94
C LYS A 81 26.13 -4.95 -15.48
N GLU A 82 26.35 -4.93 -16.80
CA GLU A 82 27.40 -4.10 -17.43
C GLU A 82 27.15 -2.60 -17.21
N LEU A 83 25.88 -2.18 -17.07
CA LEU A 83 25.52 -0.79 -16.76
C LEU A 83 26.16 -0.30 -15.45
N MET A 84 26.47 -1.19 -14.51
CA MET A 84 27.11 -0.84 -13.24
C MET A 84 28.57 -0.37 -13.40
N LYS A 85 29.19 -0.60 -14.56
CA LYS A 85 30.53 -0.10 -14.90
C LYS A 85 30.51 1.34 -15.41
N HIS A 86 29.33 1.89 -15.69
CA HIS A 86 29.19 3.24 -16.24
C HIS A 86 29.73 4.31 -15.25
N PRO A 87 30.43 5.36 -15.71
CA PRO A 87 31.04 6.36 -14.83
C PRO A 87 30.07 7.11 -13.91
N LYS A 88 28.78 7.17 -14.28
CA LYS A 88 27.72 7.79 -13.48
C LYS A 88 27.06 6.82 -12.48
N PHE A 89 27.47 5.55 -12.44
CA PHE A 89 27.00 4.59 -11.44
C PHE A 89 27.65 4.91 -10.09
N LEU A 90 26.83 5.10 -9.07
CA LEU A 90 27.32 5.57 -7.77
C LEU A 90 27.92 4.43 -6.95
N LYS A 91 28.95 4.73 -6.14
CA LYS A 91 29.45 3.78 -5.15
C LYS A 91 28.33 3.35 -4.20
N ASN A 92 28.14 2.03 -4.04
CA ASN A 92 27.10 1.39 -3.24
C ASN A 92 25.67 1.84 -3.63
N GLN A 93 25.42 2.08 -4.93
CA GLN A 93 24.13 2.60 -5.40
C GLN A 93 22.95 1.72 -4.99
N ILE A 94 23.02 0.40 -5.20
CA ILE A 94 21.96 -0.55 -4.84
C ILE A 94 21.58 -0.43 -3.35
N ALA A 95 22.57 -0.37 -2.46
CA ALA A 95 22.31 -0.22 -1.03
C ALA A 95 21.65 1.13 -0.68
N LYS A 96 22.02 2.21 -1.40
CA LYS A 96 21.41 3.53 -1.23
C LYS A 96 19.97 3.57 -1.75
N GLU A 97 19.71 2.95 -2.89
CA GLU A 97 18.39 2.80 -3.47
C GLU A 97 17.48 2.01 -2.52
N ILE A 98 17.93 0.82 -2.07
CA ILE A 98 17.20 0.02 -1.07
C ILE A 98 16.94 0.80 0.21
N LYS A 99 17.94 1.48 0.76
CA LYS A 99 17.76 2.26 1.99
C LYS A 99 16.72 3.36 1.82
N LEU A 100 16.73 4.07 0.69
CA LEU A 100 15.78 5.14 0.43
C LEU A 100 14.36 4.59 0.24
N SER A 101 14.19 3.55 -0.58
CA SER A 101 12.91 2.86 -0.77
C SER A 101 12.35 2.33 0.55
N ALA A 102 13.15 1.57 1.30
CA ALA A 102 12.75 0.94 2.55
C ALA A 102 12.39 1.95 3.64
N PHE A 103 13.06 3.11 3.69
CA PHE A 103 12.71 4.20 4.59
C PHE A 103 11.41 4.90 4.17
N GLY A 104 11.10 4.92 2.88
CA GLY A 104 9.89 5.52 2.34
C GLY A 104 8.61 4.79 2.74
N PHE A 105 8.63 3.45 2.70
CA PHE A 105 7.41 2.65 2.89
C PHE A 105 6.63 2.91 4.18
N PRO A 106 7.24 3.00 5.38
CA PRO A 106 6.49 3.34 6.59
C PRO A 106 5.74 4.68 6.46
N ILE A 107 6.41 5.70 5.90
CA ILE A 107 5.87 7.04 5.81
C ILE A 107 4.74 7.09 4.79
N THR A 108 4.94 6.50 3.61
CA THR A 108 3.90 6.44 2.57
C THR A 108 2.72 5.60 3.02
N SER A 109 2.95 4.46 3.68
CA SER A 109 1.87 3.62 4.20
C SER A 109 1.00 4.35 5.21
N ILE A 110 1.57 5.16 6.12
CA ILE A 110 0.78 5.93 7.10
C ILE A 110 -0.21 6.88 6.40
N VAL A 111 0.21 7.53 5.31
CA VAL A 111 -0.65 8.47 4.57
C VAL A 111 -1.55 7.79 3.54
N THR A 112 -1.23 6.56 3.13
CA THR A 112 -2.05 5.75 2.22
C THR A 112 -3.16 4.99 2.93
N VAL A 113 -2.91 4.44 4.12
CA VAL A 113 -3.88 3.64 4.89
C VAL A 113 -5.24 4.32 5.12
N PRO A 114 -5.34 5.66 5.33
CA PRO A 114 -6.63 6.33 5.40
C PRO A 114 -7.54 6.10 4.18
N TRP A 115 -6.97 5.97 2.97
CA TRP A 115 -7.73 5.62 1.77
C TRP A 115 -8.29 4.20 1.88
N PHE A 116 -7.44 3.21 2.19
CA PHE A 116 -7.90 1.83 2.38
C PHE A 116 -8.92 1.69 3.52
N LEU A 117 -8.74 2.43 4.61
CA LEU A 117 -9.69 2.46 5.71
C LEU A 117 -11.03 3.05 5.25
N GLY A 118 -11.02 4.05 4.38
CA GLY A 118 -12.22 4.59 3.79
C GLY A 118 -12.93 3.59 2.87
N GLU A 119 -12.16 2.88 2.04
CA GLU A 119 -12.66 1.80 1.18
C GLU A 119 -13.35 0.71 1.99
N VAL A 120 -12.69 0.14 3.01
CA VAL A 120 -13.28 -0.96 3.81
C VAL A 120 -14.44 -0.54 4.71
N ARG A 121 -14.69 0.75 4.81
CA ARG A 121 -15.84 1.32 5.53
C ARG A 121 -16.94 1.79 4.58
N GLY A 122 -16.83 1.49 3.29
CA GLY A 122 -17.84 1.77 2.28
C GLY A 122 -17.92 3.24 1.85
N TYR A 123 -16.85 4.03 2.02
CA TYR A 123 -16.82 5.42 1.56
C TYR A 123 -16.37 5.58 0.11
N SER A 124 -15.77 4.54 -0.49
CA SER A 124 -15.46 4.53 -1.92
C SER A 124 -16.66 4.07 -2.75
N ALA A 125 -16.61 4.33 -4.05
CA ALA A 125 -17.55 3.85 -5.06
C ALA A 125 -17.13 2.50 -5.67
N LEU A 126 -16.33 1.70 -4.93
CA LEU A 126 -16.04 0.32 -5.33
C LEU A 126 -17.31 -0.52 -5.27
N TYR A 127 -17.48 -1.44 -6.22
CA TYR A 127 -18.65 -2.32 -6.26
C TYR A 127 -18.30 -3.75 -6.64
N ASP A 128 -18.92 -4.72 -5.97
CA ASP A 128 -18.61 -6.15 -6.16
C ASP A 128 -19.45 -6.85 -7.24
N ASP A 129 -20.63 -6.31 -7.57
CA ASP A 129 -21.50 -6.91 -8.60
C ASP A 129 -21.34 -6.19 -9.93
N ILE A 130 -20.67 -6.86 -10.89
CA ILE A 130 -20.46 -6.34 -12.24
C ILE A 130 -21.79 -5.96 -12.94
N ASN A 131 -22.91 -6.56 -12.57
CA ASN A 131 -24.22 -6.28 -13.16
C ASN A 131 -24.79 -4.92 -12.72
N GLN A 132 -24.26 -4.30 -11.67
CA GLN A 132 -24.71 -2.99 -11.18
C GLN A 132 -24.57 -1.89 -12.24
N TYR A 133 -23.47 -1.92 -13.00
CA TYR A 133 -23.20 -0.98 -14.10
C TYR A 133 -23.03 -1.68 -15.47
N GLY A 134 -22.85 -3.00 -15.47
CA GLY A 134 -22.68 -3.83 -16.66
C GLY A 134 -21.25 -3.88 -17.19
N LEU A 135 -20.95 -4.95 -17.93
CA LEU A 135 -19.60 -5.22 -18.47
C LEU A 135 -19.06 -4.09 -19.35
N LEU A 136 -19.92 -3.43 -20.12
CA LEU A 136 -19.50 -2.34 -21.00
C LEU A 136 -18.96 -1.15 -20.20
N TYR A 137 -19.65 -0.77 -19.12
CA TYR A 137 -19.17 0.26 -18.20
C TYR A 137 -17.86 -0.19 -17.55
N ALA A 138 -17.77 -1.43 -17.02
CA ALA A 138 -16.57 -1.95 -16.38
C ALA A 138 -15.32 -1.87 -17.29
N VAL A 139 -15.48 -2.18 -18.59
CA VAL A 139 -14.40 -2.04 -19.58
C VAL A 139 -14.04 -0.57 -19.80
N PHE A 140 -15.03 0.31 -19.97
CA PHE A 140 -14.75 1.74 -20.16
C PHE A 140 -14.21 2.42 -18.90
N SER A 141 -14.56 1.97 -17.70
CA SER A 141 -14.02 2.50 -16.44
C SER A 141 -12.54 2.16 -16.28
N ILE A 142 -12.04 1.07 -16.87
CA ILE A 142 -10.59 0.79 -16.93
C ILE A 142 -9.87 1.88 -17.74
N PHE A 143 -10.40 2.21 -18.93
CA PHE A 143 -9.82 3.29 -19.75
C PHE A 143 -9.94 4.65 -19.06
N GLY A 144 -11.07 4.92 -18.41
CA GLY A 144 -11.29 6.11 -17.60
C GLY A 144 -10.30 6.22 -16.43
N PHE A 145 -10.06 5.11 -15.73
CA PHE A 145 -9.08 5.00 -14.66
C PHE A 145 -7.68 5.33 -15.16
N LEU A 146 -7.21 4.63 -16.20
CA LEU A 146 -5.89 4.85 -16.78
C LEU A 146 -5.71 6.29 -17.27
N PHE A 147 -6.70 6.84 -17.98
CA PHE A 147 -6.64 8.22 -18.45
C PHE A 147 -6.57 9.22 -17.28
N PHE A 148 -7.44 9.06 -16.27
CA PHE A 148 -7.45 9.93 -15.11
C PHE A 148 -6.12 9.87 -14.35
N THR A 149 -5.63 8.67 -14.04
CA THR A 149 -4.41 8.49 -13.27
C THR A 149 -3.21 9.05 -14.02
N ASP A 150 -3.07 8.74 -15.31
CA ASP A 150 -1.92 9.19 -16.11
C ASP A 150 -1.90 10.72 -16.25
N MET A 151 -3.06 11.35 -16.48
CA MET A 151 -3.15 12.80 -16.57
C MET A 151 -2.84 13.47 -15.24
N CYS A 152 -3.38 12.99 -14.13
CA CYS A 152 -3.09 13.55 -12.82
C CYS A 152 -1.60 13.37 -12.45
N ILE A 153 -1.04 12.18 -12.65
CA ILE A 153 0.37 11.89 -12.39
C ILE A 153 1.26 12.78 -13.25
N TYR A 154 0.95 12.97 -14.53
CA TYR A 154 1.69 13.89 -15.40
C TYR A 154 1.77 15.30 -14.80
N TRP A 155 0.64 15.86 -14.35
CA TRP A 155 0.63 17.20 -13.76
C TRP A 155 1.36 17.28 -12.43
N ILE A 156 1.18 16.26 -11.57
CA ILE A 156 1.92 16.14 -10.30
C ILE A 156 3.42 16.06 -10.56
N HIS A 157 3.85 15.24 -11.51
CA HIS A 157 5.24 15.06 -11.88
C HIS A 157 5.83 16.34 -12.47
N ARG A 158 5.10 17.02 -13.36
CA ARG A 158 5.50 18.32 -13.89
C ARG A 158 5.65 19.38 -12.79
N TRP A 159 4.74 19.38 -11.81
CA TRP A 159 4.83 20.25 -10.64
C TRP A 159 6.02 19.90 -9.73
N LEU A 160 6.32 18.62 -9.53
CA LEU A 160 7.51 18.16 -8.80
C LEU A 160 8.83 18.61 -9.43
N HIS A 161 8.83 18.83 -10.76
CA HIS A 161 9.96 19.42 -11.48
C HIS A 161 10.08 20.94 -11.36
N HIS A 162 9.09 21.63 -10.77
CA HIS A 162 9.18 23.06 -10.56
C HIS A 162 10.37 23.41 -9.64
N PRO A 163 11.18 24.46 -9.93
CA PRO A 163 12.46 24.71 -9.25
C PRO A 163 12.38 24.81 -7.72
N LEU A 164 11.28 25.35 -7.19
CA LEU A 164 11.05 25.49 -5.74
C LEU A 164 10.85 24.14 -5.03
N ILE A 165 10.34 23.13 -5.75
CA ILE A 165 9.93 21.84 -5.20
C ILE A 165 10.96 20.76 -5.52
N TYR A 166 11.52 20.78 -6.73
CA TYR A 166 12.45 19.79 -7.24
C TYR A 166 13.59 19.49 -6.28
N LYS A 167 14.27 20.52 -5.76
CA LYS A 167 15.42 20.36 -4.86
C LYS A 167 15.06 19.56 -3.59
N HIS A 168 13.84 19.69 -3.11
CA HIS A 168 13.37 19.16 -1.83
C HIS A 168 12.75 17.77 -1.95
N LEU A 169 11.92 17.55 -2.99
CA LEU A 169 11.16 16.31 -3.14
C LEU A 169 11.72 15.40 -4.25
N HIS A 170 11.93 15.95 -5.44
CA HIS A 170 12.14 15.14 -6.64
C HIS A 170 13.61 14.88 -6.99
N LYS A 171 14.54 15.69 -6.48
CA LYS A 171 15.98 15.58 -6.78
C LYS A 171 16.58 14.24 -6.30
N ALA A 172 16.04 13.65 -5.24
CA ALA A 172 16.52 12.37 -4.74
C ALA A 172 16.28 11.25 -5.77
N HIS A 173 15.10 11.24 -6.39
CA HIS A 173 14.73 10.31 -7.46
C HIS A 173 15.63 10.47 -8.69
N HIS A 174 15.87 11.70 -9.14
CA HIS A 174 16.72 11.99 -10.31
C HIS A 174 18.22 11.78 -10.09
N ARG A 175 18.65 11.41 -8.89
CA ARG A 175 20.06 11.11 -8.61
C ARG A 175 20.50 9.78 -9.25
N TRP A 176 19.57 8.86 -9.48
CA TRP A 176 19.84 7.53 -10.03
C TRP A 176 19.90 7.56 -11.56
N ILE A 177 20.96 8.14 -12.12
CA ILE A 177 21.09 8.31 -13.59
C ILE A 177 21.16 6.96 -14.31
N ILE A 178 21.78 5.96 -13.69
CA ILE A 178 21.80 4.57 -14.15
C ILE A 178 20.97 3.76 -13.16
N PRO A 179 19.62 3.80 -13.24
CA PRO A 179 18.77 3.19 -12.23
C PRO A 179 18.91 1.67 -12.24
N THR A 180 19.04 1.07 -11.05
CA THR A 180 18.82 -0.39 -10.92
C THR A 180 17.35 -0.67 -10.63
N PRO A 181 16.87 -1.92 -10.71
CA PRO A 181 15.49 -2.25 -10.33
C PRO A 181 15.10 -1.81 -8.92
N PHE A 182 16.08 -1.75 -8.00
CA PHE A 182 15.88 -1.28 -6.62
C PHE A 182 15.64 0.24 -6.52
N SER A 183 15.89 1.00 -7.60
CA SER A 183 15.56 2.43 -7.63
C SER A 183 14.08 2.75 -7.83
N SER A 184 13.24 1.73 -8.13
CA SER A 184 11.81 1.89 -8.45
C SER A 184 11.04 2.71 -7.42
N HIS A 185 11.40 2.60 -6.14
CA HIS A 185 10.78 3.34 -5.03
C HIS A 185 11.78 4.25 -4.28
N ALA A 186 12.95 4.50 -4.87
CA ALA A 186 14.02 5.28 -4.25
C ALA A 186 13.79 6.78 -4.45
N PHE A 187 12.68 7.29 -3.94
CA PHE A 187 12.28 8.70 -4.00
C PHE A 187 11.92 9.23 -2.61
N HIS A 188 11.67 10.54 -2.52
CA HIS A 188 11.18 11.14 -1.28
C HIS A 188 9.76 10.59 -0.97
N PRO A 189 9.40 10.27 0.29
CA PRO A 189 8.09 9.69 0.60
C PRO A 189 6.92 10.52 0.06
N LEU A 190 6.98 11.85 0.23
CA LEU A 190 5.96 12.77 -0.30
C LEU A 190 5.89 12.78 -1.84
N ASP A 191 7.01 12.57 -2.53
CA ASP A 191 7.03 12.46 -4.00
C ASP A 191 6.23 11.22 -4.44
N GLY A 192 6.55 10.07 -3.86
CA GLY A 192 5.83 8.82 -4.10
C GLY A 192 4.34 8.91 -3.75
N TYR A 193 4.02 9.47 -2.57
CA TYR A 193 2.64 9.64 -2.15
C TYR A 193 1.84 10.53 -3.11
N LEU A 194 2.37 11.70 -3.47
CA LEU A 194 1.66 12.60 -4.39
C LEU A 194 1.38 11.92 -5.73
N GLN A 195 2.33 11.16 -6.27
CA GLN A 195 2.14 10.42 -7.50
C GLN A 195 1.21 9.19 -7.33
N SER A 196 1.02 8.66 -6.12
CA SER A 196 0.08 7.55 -5.87
C SER A 196 -1.36 8.00 -5.59
N VAL A 197 -1.56 9.22 -5.09
CA VAL A 197 -2.87 9.78 -4.73
C VAL A 197 -3.94 9.64 -5.84
N PRO A 198 -3.65 9.86 -7.14
CA PRO A 198 -4.65 9.73 -8.19
C PRO A 198 -5.33 8.36 -8.25
N TYR A 199 -4.58 7.27 -7.98
CA TYR A 199 -5.15 5.92 -7.94
C TYR A 199 -6.19 5.77 -6.84
N HIS A 200 -5.92 6.36 -5.66
CA HIS A 200 -6.84 6.32 -4.53
C HIS A 200 -8.04 7.24 -4.74
N ILE A 201 -7.85 8.46 -5.25
CA ILE A 201 -8.96 9.40 -5.47
C ILE A 201 -9.97 8.88 -6.49
N PHE A 202 -9.52 8.18 -7.53
CA PHE A 202 -10.42 7.75 -8.61
C PHE A 202 -11.64 6.99 -8.09
N VAL A 203 -11.42 6.01 -7.21
CA VAL A 203 -12.49 5.17 -6.67
C VAL A 203 -13.42 5.90 -5.69
N TYR A 204 -13.12 7.15 -5.31
CA TYR A 204 -14.05 8.00 -4.55
C TYR A 204 -14.86 8.93 -5.44
N LEU A 205 -14.47 9.09 -6.70
CA LEU A 205 -15.16 9.94 -7.67
C LEU A 205 -15.99 9.14 -8.66
N PHE A 206 -15.50 7.95 -9.05
CA PHE A 206 -16.08 7.15 -10.11
C PHE A 206 -16.27 5.71 -9.65
N PRO A 207 -17.41 5.08 -9.96
CA PRO A 207 -17.61 3.67 -9.69
C PRO A 207 -16.57 2.81 -10.43
N LEU A 208 -15.94 1.89 -9.71
CA LEU A 208 -14.99 0.93 -10.25
C LEU A 208 -15.26 -0.46 -9.67
N HIS A 209 -15.26 -1.46 -10.56
CA HIS A 209 -15.41 -2.86 -10.17
C HIS A 209 -14.09 -3.41 -9.65
#